data_AF-A0A8E1S0D5-F1
#
_entry.id   AF-A0A8E1S0D5-F1
#
_cell.length_a   1.000
_cell.length_b   1.000
_cell.length_c   1.000
_cell.angle_alpha   90.00
_cell.angle_beta   90.00
_cell.angle_gamma   90.00
#
_symmetry.space_group_name_H-M   'P 1'
#
loop_
_entity.id
_entity.type
_entity.pdbx_description
1 polymer ?
#
loop_
_entity_poly.entity_id
_entity_poly.type
_entity_poly.pdbx_seq_one_letter_code
_entity_poly.pdbx_strand_id
1 'polypeptide(L)'
;MTITRQGLDDLEAIINDSLETECIELTFSGHFSFDRVNDPRNNPAISLKELEDIFNKFKGAHAKTVSGYSTSDTFVLKCNKTKINLPCGVELTRKHGKPWMKITVMTVMRKDPFFTNDKYELFVN
;
A
#
# COMPACT_ATOMS: atom_id res chain seq x y z
N MET A 1 9.23 -17.25 6.43
CA MET A 1 8.86 -16.64 7.72
C MET A 1 7.50 -16.01 7.56
N THR A 2 6.59 -16.23 8.50
CA THR A 2 5.26 -15.63 8.52
C THR A 2 5.37 -14.21 9.05
N ILE A 3 4.69 -13.26 8.40
CA ILE A 3 4.65 -11.87 8.85
C ILE A 3 3.75 -11.79 10.10
N THR A 4 4.26 -11.20 11.19
CA THR A 4 3.51 -11.02 12.44
C THR A 4 2.74 -9.70 12.43
N ARG A 5 1.74 -9.58 13.31
CA ARG A 5 1.01 -8.31 13.49
C ARG A 5 1.95 -7.17 13.89
N GLN A 6 2.82 -7.41 14.87
CA GLN A 6 3.82 -6.43 15.29
C GLN A 6 4.72 -5.99 14.13
N GLY A 7 5.18 -6.93 13.29
CA GLY A 7 6.02 -6.58 12.14
C GLY A 7 5.30 -5.72 11.10
N LEU A 8 3.97 -5.85 10.97
CA LEU A 8 3.17 -4.94 10.14
C LEU A 8 2.99 -3.57 10.79
N ASP A 9 2.76 -3.53 12.10
CA ASP A 9 2.60 -2.28 12.84
C ASP A 9 3.91 -1.46 12.79
N ASP A 10 5.06 -2.11 12.94
CA ASP A 10 6.38 -1.50 12.81
C ASP A 10 6.61 -0.98 11.38
N LEU A 11 6.24 -1.77 10.36
CA LEU A 11 6.34 -1.37 8.96
C LEU A 11 5.43 -0.17 8.64
N GLU A 12 4.19 -0.18 9.12
CA GLU A 12 3.24 0.92 8.95
C GLU A 12 3.79 2.22 9.57
N ALA A 13 4.39 2.14 10.76
CA ALA A 13 5.02 3.28 11.41
C ALA A 13 6.21 3.83 10.58
N ILE A 14 7.09 2.96 10.07
CA ILE A 14 8.23 3.34 9.23
C ILE A 14 7.75 4.03 7.94
N ILE A 15 6.75 3.47 7.27
CA ILE A 15 6.19 4.05 6.04
C ILE A 15 5.58 5.42 6.33
N ASN A 16 4.81 5.55 7.41
CA ASN A 16 4.15 6.80 7.78
C ASN A 16 5.13 7.90 8.15
N ASP A 17 6.18 7.59 8.90
CA ASP A 17 7.28 8.52 9.17
C ASP A 17 7.91 9.02 7.86
N SER A 18 8.11 8.11 6.90
CA SER A 18 8.64 8.48 5.59
C SER A 18 7.69 9.35 4.77
N LEU A 19 6.37 9.24 4.93
CA LEU A 19 5.35 9.93 4.10
C LEU A 19 4.80 11.22 4.72
N GLU A 20 5.23 11.56 5.93
CA GLU A 20 4.74 12.71 6.69
C GLU A 20 4.94 14.03 5.93
N THR A 21 6.09 14.19 5.25
CA THR A 21 6.39 15.41 4.47
C THR A 21 5.43 15.64 3.30
N GLU A 22 4.85 14.57 2.77
CA GLU A 22 3.89 14.56 1.69
C GLU A 22 2.44 14.68 2.18
N CYS A 23 2.22 14.77 3.50
CA CYS A 23 0.89 14.75 4.13
C CYS A 23 0.07 13.51 3.75
N ILE A 24 0.73 12.35 3.64
CA ILE A 24 0.11 11.06 3.33
C ILE A 24 0.20 10.18 4.57
N GLU A 25 -0.90 9.51 4.90
CA GLU A 25 -0.97 8.48 5.94
C GLU A 25 -1.40 7.17 5.28
N LEU A 26 -0.65 6.11 5.51
CA LEU A 26 -0.93 4.76 5.03
C LEU A 26 -1.37 3.88 6.19
N THR A 27 -2.39 3.06 5.94
CA THR A 27 -2.82 2.04 6.90
C THR A 27 -3.16 0.72 6.22
N PHE A 28 -2.83 -0.39 6.89
CA PHE A 28 -3.21 -1.73 6.47
C PHE A 28 -4.58 -2.12 7.02
N SER A 29 -5.49 -2.53 6.14
CA SER A 29 -6.80 -3.02 6.57
C SER A 29 -6.69 -4.32 7.40
N GLY A 30 -7.74 -4.66 8.14
CA GLY A 30 -7.83 -5.96 8.81
C GLY A 30 -7.73 -7.12 7.82
N HIS A 31 -8.42 -7.02 6.67
CA HIS A 31 -8.37 -8.05 5.63
C HIS A 31 -6.97 -8.21 5.02
N PHE A 32 -6.21 -7.12 4.85
CA PHE A 32 -4.80 -7.20 4.49
C PHE A 32 -4.00 -7.95 5.56
N SER A 33 -4.14 -7.52 6.81
CA SER A 33 -3.24 -7.88 7.92
C SER A 33 -3.44 -9.31 8.43
N PHE A 34 -4.70 -9.75 8.53
CA PHE A 34 -5.05 -11.04 9.12
C PHE A 34 -5.20 -12.15 8.08
N ASP A 35 -5.78 -11.82 6.92
CA ASP A 35 -6.16 -12.85 5.95
C ASP A 35 -5.17 -12.95 4.79
N ARG A 36 -4.74 -11.80 4.23
CA ARG A 36 -4.14 -11.77 2.89
C ARG A 36 -2.63 -11.79 2.85
N VAL A 37 -1.96 -11.16 3.81
CA VAL A 37 -0.49 -11.02 3.78
C VAL A 37 0.24 -12.36 3.86
N ASN A 38 -0.28 -13.29 4.68
CA ASN A 38 0.26 -14.64 4.88
C ASN A 38 -0.52 -15.72 4.13
N ASP A 39 -1.40 -15.33 3.20
CA ASP A 39 -2.23 -16.28 2.46
C ASP A 39 -1.35 -17.25 1.64
N PRO A 40 -1.61 -18.58 1.68
CA PRO A 40 -0.85 -19.58 0.92
C PRO A 40 -0.83 -19.37 -0.60
N ARG A 41 -1.78 -18.59 -1.14
CA ARG A 41 -1.79 -18.20 -2.57
C ARG A 41 -0.61 -17.31 -2.93
N ASN A 42 0.00 -16.63 -1.95
CA ASN A 42 1.22 -15.86 -2.18
C ASN A 42 2.41 -16.82 -2.26
N ASN A 43 2.77 -17.20 -3.50
CA ASN A 43 3.89 -18.08 -3.76
C ASN A 43 4.90 -17.41 -4.72
N PRO A 44 6.13 -17.09 -4.26
CA PRO A 44 6.64 -17.27 -2.89
C PRO A 44 5.92 -16.39 -1.86
N ALA A 45 6.06 -16.72 -0.57
CA ALA A 45 5.51 -15.91 0.52
C ALA A 45 5.99 -14.46 0.42
N ILE A 46 5.13 -13.51 0.81
CA ILE A 46 5.49 -12.08 0.84
C ILE A 46 6.33 -11.81 2.08
N SER A 47 7.37 -11.00 1.92
CA SER A 47 8.22 -10.55 3.02
C SER A 47 7.98 -9.08 3.39
N LEU A 48 8.25 -8.71 4.65
CA LEU A 48 8.19 -7.31 5.09
C LEU A 48 9.11 -6.41 4.25
N LYS A 49 10.30 -6.91 3.89
CA LYS A 49 11.25 -6.20 3.05
C LYS A 49 10.70 -5.89 1.66
N GLU A 50 9.98 -6.82 1.03
CA GLU A 50 9.34 -6.55 -0.27
C GLU A 50 8.27 -5.47 -0.15
N LEU A 51 7.49 -5.46 0.93
CA LEU A 51 6.48 -4.43 1.17
C LEU A 51 7.14 -3.07 1.40
N GLU A 52 8.16 -3.01 2.26
CA GLU A 52 8.95 -1.80 2.52
C GLU A 52 9.55 -1.22 1.22
N ASP A 53 10.19 -2.07 0.41
CA ASP A 53 10.75 -1.67 -0.89
C ASP A 53 9.67 -1.12 -1.84
N ILE A 54 8.48 -1.71 -1.85
CA ILE A 54 7.34 -1.23 -2.67
C ILE A 54 6.91 0.17 -2.23
N PHE A 55 6.76 0.41 -0.93
CA PHE A 55 6.32 1.71 -0.41
C PHE A 55 7.38 2.80 -0.55
N ASN A 56 8.65 2.46 -0.38
CA ASN A 56 9.76 3.38 -0.66
C ASN A 56 9.76 3.84 -2.13
N LYS A 57 9.50 2.91 -3.06
CA LYS A 57 9.38 3.25 -4.50
C LYS A 57 8.11 4.03 -4.80
N PHE A 58 7.00 3.69 -4.14
CA PHE A 58 5.75 4.44 -4.25
C PHE A 58 5.95 5.89 -3.81
N LYS A 59 6.64 6.14 -2.69
CA LYS A 59 6.96 7.50 -2.24
C LYS A 59 7.66 8.30 -3.34
N GLY A 60 8.75 7.74 -3.90
CA GLY A 60 9.54 8.43 -4.92
C GLY A 60 8.83 8.64 -6.27
N ALA A 61 7.96 7.70 -6.67
CA ALA A 61 7.36 7.71 -8.00
C ALA A 61 5.93 8.29 -8.04
N HIS A 62 5.16 8.11 -6.97
CA HIS A 62 3.69 8.25 -7.01
C HIS A 62 3.09 9.09 -5.89
N ALA A 63 3.82 9.47 -4.85
CA ALA A 63 3.28 10.30 -3.76
C ALA A 63 2.65 11.60 -4.27
N LYS A 64 3.32 12.28 -5.21
CA LYS A 64 2.78 13.48 -5.87
C LYS A 64 1.55 13.17 -6.74
N THR A 65 1.53 12.03 -7.42
CA THR A 65 0.40 11.61 -8.25
C THR A 65 -0.85 11.40 -7.39
N VAL A 66 -0.74 10.65 -6.29
CA VAL A 66 -1.88 10.37 -5.41
C VAL A 66 -2.36 11.60 -4.65
N SER A 67 -1.52 12.62 -4.47
CA SER A 67 -1.93 13.88 -3.83
C SER A 67 -3.04 14.62 -4.61
N GLY A 68 -3.22 14.30 -5.89
CA GLY A 68 -4.30 14.84 -6.74
C GLY A 68 -5.58 14.01 -6.75
N TYR A 69 -5.65 12.91 -6.00
CA TYR A 69 -6.84 12.06 -5.96
C TYR A 69 -7.92 12.66 -5.04
N SER A 70 -9.16 12.24 -5.23
CA SER A 70 -10.31 12.63 -4.41
C SER A 70 -10.68 11.52 -3.43
N THR A 71 -11.43 11.87 -2.38
CA THR A 71 -12.08 10.88 -1.53
C THR A 71 -12.89 9.89 -2.38
N SER A 72 -12.82 8.62 -2.03
CA SER A 72 -13.44 7.48 -2.74
C SER A 72 -12.76 7.07 -4.04
N ASP A 73 -11.67 7.72 -4.46
CA ASP A 73 -10.82 7.16 -5.51
C ASP A 73 -10.17 5.85 -5.03
N THR A 74 -10.00 4.93 -5.96
CA THR A 74 -9.31 3.66 -5.73
C THR A 74 -8.22 3.47 -6.79
N PHE A 75 -7.15 2.79 -6.39
CA PHE A 75 -6.06 2.46 -7.29
C PHE A 75 -5.42 1.14 -6.91
N VAL A 76 -4.72 0.52 -7.85
CA VAL A 76 -3.89 -0.66 -7.57
C VAL A 76 -2.42 -0.31 -7.70
N LEU A 77 -1.67 -0.43 -6.61
CA LEU A 77 -0.22 -0.37 -6.63
C LEU A 77 0.35 -1.75 -6.99
N LYS A 78 1.01 -1.84 -8.15
CA LYS A 78 1.57 -3.06 -8.71
C LYS A 78 3.10 -2.99 -8.70
N CYS A 79 3.73 -4.03 -8.16
CA CYS A 79 5.17 -4.21 -8.27
C CYS A 79 5.51 -5.17 -9.42
N ASN A 80 6.06 -4.65 -10.51
CA ASN A 80 6.38 -5.44 -11.69
C ASN A 80 7.45 -6.51 -11.42
N LYS A 81 8.36 -6.24 -10.48
CA LYS A 81 9.46 -7.15 -10.14
C LYS A 81 8.98 -8.35 -9.31
N THR A 82 8.21 -8.10 -8.25
CA THR A 82 7.79 -9.16 -7.30
C THR A 82 6.42 -9.75 -7.62
N LYS A 83 5.67 -9.11 -8.54
CA LYS A 83 4.29 -9.46 -8.90
C LYS A 83 3.31 -9.31 -7.74
N ILE A 84 3.65 -8.48 -6.76
CA ILE A 84 2.78 -8.13 -5.64
C ILE A 84 1.86 -6.98 -6.09
N ASN A 85 0.57 -7.15 -5.83
CA ASN A 85 -0.48 -6.18 -6.17
C ASN A 85 -1.23 -5.77 -4.91
N LEU A 86 -1.42 -4.46 -4.74
CA LEU A 86 -1.97 -3.81 -3.56
C LEU A 86 -3.10 -2.87 -3.98
N PRO A 87 -4.36 -3.35 -4.00
CA PRO A 87 -5.53 -2.48 -4.10
C PRO A 87 -5.65 -1.55 -2.90
N CYS A 88 -5.82 -0.26 -3.18
CA CYS A 88 -5.79 0.83 -2.22
C CYS A 88 -7.02 1.73 -2.40
N GLY A 89 -7.58 2.18 -1.29
CA GLY A 89 -8.64 3.19 -1.24
C GLY A 89 -8.13 4.51 -0.68
N VAL A 90 -8.73 5.61 -1.12
CA VAL A 90 -8.30 6.96 -0.80
C VAL A 90 -9.37 7.75 -0.06
N GLU A 91 -8.96 8.43 1.01
CA GLU A 91 -9.81 9.32 1.79
C GLU A 91 -9.05 10.61 2.12
N LEU A 92 -9.62 11.76 1.77
CA LEU A 92 -9.11 13.05 2.23
C LEU A 92 -9.53 13.28 3.69
N THR A 93 -8.55 13.42 4.57
CA THR A 93 -8.73 13.68 5.99
C THR A 93 -8.12 15.03 6.38
N ARG A 94 -8.16 15.37 7.66
CA ARG A 94 -7.46 16.52 8.22
C ARG A 94 -6.66 16.11 9.45
N LYS A 95 -5.37 16.47 9.47
CA LYS A 95 -4.48 16.27 10.62
C LYS A 95 -3.71 17.55 10.86
N HIS A 96 -3.66 18.00 12.12
CA HIS A 96 -3.08 19.29 12.53
C HIS A 96 -3.58 20.50 11.71
N GLY A 97 -4.86 20.50 11.31
CA GLY A 97 -5.46 21.58 10.52
C GLY A 97 -5.06 21.62 9.04
N LYS A 98 -4.25 20.67 8.56
CA LYS A 98 -3.85 20.54 7.15
C LYS A 98 -4.64 19.41 6.48
N PRO A 99 -4.91 19.49 5.17
CA PRO A 99 -5.45 18.36 4.42
C PRO A 99 -4.41 17.23 4.39
N TRP A 100 -4.86 16.01 4.67
CA TRP A 100 -4.03 14.80 4.62
C TRP A 100 -4.69 13.78 3.71
N MET A 101 -3.88 12.96 3.07
CA MET A 101 -4.35 11.88 2.23
C MET A 101 -4.20 10.57 2.98
N LYS A 102 -5.31 9.95 3.36
CA LYS A 102 -5.30 8.62 3.95
C LYS A 102 -5.44 7.56 2.85
N ILE A 103 -4.47 6.67 2.78
CA ILE A 103 -4.42 5.53 1.87
C ILE A 103 -4.63 4.26 2.68
N THR A 104 -5.74 3.57 2.44
CA THR A 104 -6.01 2.28 3.06
C THR A 104 -5.64 1.17 2.09
N VAL A 105 -4.63 0.38 2.43
CA VAL A 105 -4.25 -0.82 1.66
C VAL A 105 -5.24 -1.93 2.01
N MET A 106 -6.15 -2.21 1.09
CA MET A 106 -7.32 -3.05 1.36
C MET A 106 -7.00 -4.54 1.37
N THR A 107 -6.04 -4.97 0.55
CA THR A 107 -5.66 -6.38 0.36
C THR A 107 -4.27 -6.46 -0.26
N VAL A 108 -3.72 -7.67 -0.32
CA VAL A 108 -2.47 -7.97 -1.04
C VAL A 108 -2.57 -9.31 -1.74
N MET A 109 -1.93 -9.42 -2.91
CA MET A 109 -1.81 -10.69 -3.62
C MET A 109 -0.57 -10.71 -4.50
N ARG A 110 0.27 -11.76 -4.38
CA ARG A 110 1.28 -12.09 -5.38
C ARG A 110 0.63 -12.87 -6.52
N LYS A 111 0.46 -12.24 -7.69
CA LYS A 111 -0.19 -12.87 -8.86
C LYS A 111 0.21 -12.18 -10.15
N ASP A 112 0.43 -13.00 -11.19
CA ASP A 112 0.65 -12.57 -12.57
C ASP A 112 -0.07 -13.55 -13.52
N PRO A 113 -1.00 -13.12 -14.40
CA PRO A 113 -1.51 -11.75 -14.54
C PRO A 113 -2.49 -11.34 -13.43
N PHE A 114 -2.48 -10.05 -13.07
CA PHE A 114 -3.45 -9.44 -12.14
C PHE A 114 -4.35 -8.44 -12.87
N PHE A 115 -5.62 -8.80 -13.01
CA PHE A 115 -6.65 -7.97 -13.63
C PHE A 115 -7.41 -7.16 -12.57
N THR A 116 -7.66 -5.88 -12.85
CA THR A 116 -8.51 -5.00 -12.03
C THR A 116 -9.40 -4.16 -12.93
N ASN A 117 -10.52 -3.70 -12.39
CA ASN A 117 -11.39 -2.69 -13.01
C ASN A 117 -11.17 -1.30 -12.38
N ASP A 118 -10.20 -1.16 -11.48
CA ASP A 118 -9.84 0.13 -10.89
C ASP A 118 -9.43 1.13 -11.96
N LYS A 119 -9.81 2.38 -11.76
CA LYS A 119 -9.53 3.46 -12.70
C LYS A 119 -8.04 3.75 -12.85
N TYR A 120 -7.29 3.58 -11.76
CA TYR A 120 -5.87 3.91 -11.71
C TYR A 120 -5.02 2.68 -11.37
N GLU A 121 -3.99 2.45 -12.17
CA GLU A 121 -2.95 1.46 -11.90
C GLU A 121 -1.61 2.17 -11.78
N LEU A 122 -0.94 1.99 -10.64
CA LEU A 122 0.36 2.59 -10.34
C LEU A 122 1.42 1.49 -10.34
N PHE A 123 2.51 1.69 -11.06
CA PHE A 123 3.55 0.69 -11.22
C PHE A 123 4.84 1.10 -10.53
N VAL A 124 5.41 0.19 -9.75
CA VAL A 124 6.76 0.29 -9.20
C VAL A 124 7.61 -0.89 -9.67
N ASN A 125 8.91 -0.66 -9.86
CA ASN A 125 9.88 -1.65 -10.35
C ASN A 125 10.86 -2.00 -9.25
#